data_AF-A0A086QPX1-F1
#
_entry.id   AF-A0A086QPX1-F1
#
_cell.length_a   1.000
_cell.length_b   1.000
_cell.length_c   1.000
_cell.angle_alpha   90.00
_cell.angle_beta   90.00
_cell.angle_gamma   90.00
#
_symmetry.space_group_name_H-M   'P 1'
#
loop_
_entity.id
_entity.type
_entity.pdbx_description
1 polymer ?
#
loop_
_entity_poly.entity_id
_entity_poly.type
_entity_poly.pdbx_seq_one_letter_code
_entity_poly.pdbx_strand_id
1 'polypeptide(L)'
;MDSQKKQVYHPDKAFRERWEAMLRRYQTAICDALASVDGGSFCEDMWTRGRSGGGGCSRVLQDSTVLEKGGVNVSAVHGTLPPDAVTKMTCHGHHDLPAADGEGLQFYAAGLSMVIHPRNPMAPTVHLNYRFFQIFRRAPSERSGTNECGGEEATEGESLLWWFGGGADLSPSYVFEEDCVFFHEKLREQCDRCDPLYYARFKRWCDAYFRNHHRNEGRGIGGIFFDDLNENMTVSPEKFFAFAEDGLQTFIDAYIPILIKRKDQPFTESQKIWQQIRRGRYVEFNLVHDRGTKFGFQVPGSRIESILISLPLTARWEYQFKIEKGSKEEEAQRVFVEPRDWLPIDNAHLEGFSWPTETGARRC
;
A
#
# COMPACT_ATOMS: atom_id res chain seq x y z
N MET A 1 -39.30 20.99 -2.19
CA MET A 1 -38.54 19.93 -1.50
C MET A 1 -37.09 20.34 -1.57
N ASP A 2 -36.57 20.79 -0.44
CA ASP A 2 -35.31 21.51 -0.35
C ASP A 2 -34.15 20.54 -0.62
N SER A 3 -33.47 20.72 -1.74
CA SER A 3 -32.22 20.04 -2.05
C SER A 3 -31.15 20.69 -1.18
N GLN A 4 -31.01 20.23 0.07
CA GLN A 4 -29.84 20.56 0.86
C GLN A 4 -28.61 20.07 0.09
N LYS A 5 -27.87 21.01 -0.51
CA LYS A 5 -26.55 20.71 -1.09
C LYS A 5 -25.72 20.07 0.02
N LYS A 6 -25.42 18.78 -0.11
CA LYS A 6 -24.53 18.07 0.82
C LYS A 6 -23.23 18.85 0.89
N GLN A 7 -22.76 19.13 2.11
CA GLN A 7 -21.47 19.77 2.32
C GLN A 7 -20.38 18.89 1.72
N VAL A 8 -19.52 19.51 0.91
CA VAL A 8 -18.36 18.87 0.30
C VAL A 8 -17.10 19.46 0.92
N TYR A 9 -16.14 18.61 1.28
CA TYR A 9 -14.86 19.04 1.86
C TYR A 9 -13.77 18.99 0.80
N HIS A 10 -12.87 19.98 0.80
CA HIS A 10 -11.68 19.98 -0.03
C HIS A 10 -10.46 20.32 0.83
N PRO A 11 -9.47 19.41 0.94
CA PRO A 11 -8.22 19.67 1.64
C PRO A 11 -7.48 20.87 1.07
N ASP A 12 -7.01 21.76 1.94
CA ASP A 12 -6.22 22.93 1.59
C ASP A 12 -4.71 22.64 1.65
N LYS A 13 -3.88 23.67 1.42
CA LYS A 13 -2.42 23.55 1.51
C LYS A 13 -1.96 23.14 2.92
N ALA A 14 -2.57 23.72 3.96
CA ALA A 14 -2.22 23.42 5.35
C ALA A 14 -2.50 21.94 5.71
N PHE A 15 -3.54 21.34 5.15
CA PHE A 15 -3.78 19.90 5.25
C PHE A 15 -2.62 19.10 4.64
N ARG A 16 -2.22 19.43 3.40
CA ARG A 16 -1.14 18.72 2.69
C ARG A 16 0.19 18.81 3.43
N GLU A 17 0.53 19.99 3.97
CA GLU A 17 1.74 20.20 4.77
C GLU A 17 1.75 19.34 6.05
N ARG A 18 0.63 19.31 6.79
CA ARG A 18 0.48 18.41 7.96
C ARG A 18 0.59 16.94 7.57
N TRP A 19 0.01 16.57 6.43
CA TRP A 19 0.04 15.20 5.93
C TRP A 19 1.48 14.77 5.64
N GLU A 20 2.24 15.56 4.89
CA GLU A 20 3.65 15.27 4.61
C GLU A 20 4.50 15.21 5.89
N ALA A 21 4.28 16.12 6.83
CA ALA A 21 4.99 16.12 8.12
C ALA A 21 4.70 14.84 8.92
N MET A 22 3.43 14.41 8.96
CA MET A 22 3.03 13.16 9.61
C MET A 22 3.71 11.95 8.95
N LEU A 23 3.74 11.87 7.62
CA LEU A 23 4.39 10.78 6.89
C LEU A 23 5.90 10.69 7.21
N ARG A 24 6.62 11.83 7.23
CA ARG A 24 8.06 11.85 7.56
C ARG A 24 8.34 11.46 9.01
N ARG A 25 7.46 11.87 9.94
CA ARG A 25 7.52 11.47 11.35
C ARG A 25 7.39 9.95 11.49
N TYR A 26 6.40 9.36 10.84
CA TYR A 26 6.20 7.90 10.90
C TYR A 26 7.23 7.11 10.09
N GLN A 27 7.77 7.64 8.99
CA GLN A 27 8.94 7.04 8.34
C GLN A 27 10.11 6.91 9.32
N THR A 28 10.33 7.93 10.15
CA THR A 28 11.37 7.88 11.19
C THR A 28 11.01 6.88 12.28
N ALA A 29 9.82 6.97 12.87
CA ALA A 29 9.40 6.05 13.92
C ALA A 29 9.47 4.57 13.49
N ILE A 30 9.07 4.27 12.25
CA ILE A 30 9.09 2.90 11.73
C ILE A 30 10.52 2.44 11.44
N CYS A 31 11.36 3.27 10.82
CA CYS A 31 12.78 2.96 10.63
C CYS A 31 13.48 2.71 11.96
N ASP A 32 13.23 3.54 12.98
CA ASP A 32 13.82 3.39 14.30
C ASP A 32 13.37 2.10 14.98
N ALA A 33 12.07 1.78 14.90
CA ALA A 33 11.54 0.54 15.45
C ALA A 33 12.15 -0.70 14.77
N LEU A 34 12.27 -0.69 13.44
CA LEU A 34 12.91 -1.78 12.69
C LEU A 34 14.41 -1.91 12.99
N ALA A 35 15.13 -0.77 13.02
CA ALA A 35 16.55 -0.73 13.35
C ALA A 35 16.82 -1.21 14.78
N SER A 36 15.91 -0.95 15.74
CA SER A 36 16.05 -1.43 17.11
C SER A 36 16.01 -2.96 17.23
N VAL A 37 15.30 -3.64 16.33
CA VAL A 37 15.22 -5.10 16.28
C VAL A 37 16.37 -5.70 15.48
N ASP A 38 16.80 -5.01 14.41
CA ASP A 38 17.80 -5.51 13.46
C ASP A 38 19.24 -5.23 13.87
N GLY A 39 19.51 -4.08 14.49
CA GLY A 39 20.85 -3.58 14.83
C GLY A 39 21.57 -2.83 13.70
N GLY A 40 21.03 -2.83 12.48
CA GLY A 40 21.53 -2.05 11.34
C GLY A 40 20.94 -0.64 11.23
N SER A 41 21.42 0.13 10.26
CA SER A 41 20.97 1.50 9.97
C SER A 41 20.40 1.62 8.56
N PHE A 42 19.32 2.39 8.41
CA PHE A 42 18.78 2.72 7.09
C PHE A 42 19.67 3.76 6.39
N CYS A 43 20.02 3.49 5.14
CA CYS A 43 20.59 4.47 4.22
C CYS A 43 19.46 5.38 3.73
N GLU A 44 19.63 6.68 3.94
CA GLU A 44 18.70 7.71 3.46
C GLU A 44 19.12 8.23 2.09
N ASP A 45 18.16 8.32 1.17
CA ASP A 45 18.32 8.96 -0.12
C ASP A 45 17.16 9.93 -0.40
N MET A 46 17.51 11.21 -0.48
CA MET A 46 16.60 12.31 -0.78
C MET A 46 16.63 12.60 -2.27
N TRP A 47 15.45 12.68 -2.91
CA TRP A 47 15.36 12.85 -4.35
C TRP A 47 14.22 13.79 -4.75
N THR A 48 14.34 14.39 -5.93
CA THR A 48 13.36 15.29 -6.52
C THR A 48 12.99 14.84 -7.94
N ARG A 49 11.78 15.17 -8.39
CA ARG A 49 11.33 14.93 -9.78
C ARG A 49 11.48 16.20 -10.60
N GLY A 50 12.58 16.31 -11.34
CA GLY A 50 12.85 17.49 -12.16
C GLY A 50 12.84 18.78 -11.33
N ARG A 51 12.59 19.93 -11.96
CA ARG A 51 12.57 21.22 -11.24
C ARG A 51 11.33 21.42 -10.36
N SER A 52 10.28 20.63 -10.53
CA SER A 52 8.97 20.99 -9.97
C SER A 52 7.90 19.88 -9.91
N GLY A 53 8.30 18.60 -9.94
CA GLY A 53 7.39 17.45 -9.82
C GLY A 53 7.26 16.88 -8.40
N GLY A 54 7.73 17.61 -7.39
CA GLY A 54 7.87 17.15 -6.01
C GLY A 54 9.11 16.28 -5.81
N GLY A 55 9.03 15.31 -4.90
CA GLY A 55 10.15 14.45 -4.54
C GLY A 55 9.82 13.42 -3.47
N GLY A 56 10.84 12.92 -2.78
CA GLY A 56 10.68 11.94 -1.74
C GLY A 56 11.95 11.67 -0.93
N CYS A 57 11.78 10.81 0.06
CA CYS A 57 12.83 10.25 0.89
C CYS A 57 12.70 8.73 0.85
N SER A 58 13.71 8.05 0.31
CA SER A 58 13.82 6.60 0.39
C SER A 58 14.76 6.23 1.52
N ARG A 59 14.28 5.42 2.48
CA ARG A 59 15.14 4.83 3.52
C ARG A 59 15.25 3.33 3.29
N VAL A 60 16.48 2.86 3.05
CA VAL A 60 16.75 1.48 2.64
C VAL A 60 17.69 0.81 3.63
N LEU A 61 17.35 -0.39 4.07
CA LEU A 61 18.24 -1.26 4.83
C LEU A 61 18.39 -2.56 4.04
N GLN A 62 19.63 -2.98 3.80
CA GLN A 62 19.91 -4.12 2.93
C GLN A 62 21.07 -4.95 3.47
N ASP A 63 20.94 -6.26 3.32
CA ASP A 63 21.89 -7.29 3.75
C ASP A 63 22.29 -7.17 5.22
N SER A 64 21.33 -6.88 6.09
CA SER A 64 21.55 -6.75 7.53
C SER A 64 21.25 -8.06 8.28
N THR A 65 21.39 -8.03 9.60
CA THR A 65 21.37 -9.22 10.46
C THR A 65 20.00 -9.91 10.47
N VAL A 66 18.93 -9.16 10.72
CA VAL A 66 17.55 -9.67 10.85
C VAL A 66 16.76 -9.43 9.57
N LEU A 67 16.93 -8.26 8.98
CA LEU A 67 16.27 -7.81 7.76
C LEU A 67 17.23 -7.99 6.60
N GLU A 68 16.85 -8.85 5.65
CA GLU A 68 17.66 -9.09 4.46
C GLU A 68 17.54 -7.93 3.47
N LYS A 69 16.34 -7.35 3.37
CA LYS A 69 16.10 -6.10 2.63
C LYS A 69 14.83 -5.44 3.14
N GLY A 70 14.84 -4.13 3.29
CA GLY A 70 13.70 -3.35 3.71
C GLY A 70 13.76 -1.94 3.15
N GLY A 71 12.60 -1.41 2.79
CA GLY A 71 12.44 -0.05 2.29
C GLY A 71 11.28 0.64 2.97
N VAL A 72 11.49 1.86 3.46
CA VAL A 72 10.43 2.75 3.96
C VAL A 72 10.53 4.05 3.18
N ASN A 73 9.61 4.25 2.24
CA ASN A 73 9.62 5.37 1.31
C ASN A 73 8.51 6.35 1.67
N VAL A 74 8.85 7.63 1.67
CA VAL A 74 7.89 8.73 1.64
C VAL A 74 8.06 9.47 0.32
N SER A 75 6.96 9.78 -0.34
CA SER A 75 6.97 10.63 -1.53
C SER A 75 5.82 11.62 -1.45
N ALA A 76 6.08 12.84 -1.93
CA ALA A 76 5.09 13.87 -2.19
C ALA A 76 5.35 14.39 -3.60
N VAL A 77 4.46 14.07 -4.53
CA VAL A 77 4.61 14.35 -5.95
C VAL A 77 3.41 15.12 -6.45
N HIS A 78 3.66 15.99 -7.41
CA HIS A 78 2.63 16.79 -8.06
C HIS A 78 3.00 16.99 -9.53
N GLY A 79 2.02 17.38 -10.33
CA GLY A 79 2.21 17.65 -11.76
C GLY A 79 0.91 17.48 -12.52
N THR A 80 1.02 17.24 -13.82
CA THR A 80 -0.13 17.11 -14.73
C THR A 80 -0.36 15.66 -15.13
N LEU A 81 -1.60 15.19 -14.98
CA LEU A 81 -2.06 13.90 -15.48
C LEU A 81 -2.57 14.04 -16.91
N PRO A 82 -2.19 13.12 -17.83
CA PRO A 82 -2.83 13.05 -19.12
C PRO A 82 -4.31 12.63 -18.94
N PRO A 83 -5.20 12.99 -19.88
CA PRO A 83 -6.64 12.75 -19.77
C PRO A 83 -7.02 11.31 -19.39
N ASP A 84 -6.31 10.32 -19.94
CA ASP A 84 -6.59 8.89 -19.73
C ASP A 84 -6.02 8.31 -18.42
N ALA A 85 -5.18 9.05 -17.69
CA ALA A 85 -4.55 8.53 -16.47
C ALA A 85 -5.52 8.48 -15.29
N VAL A 86 -6.49 9.41 -15.22
CA VAL A 86 -7.35 9.51 -14.04
C VAL A 86 -8.26 8.29 -13.87
N THR A 87 -8.85 7.79 -14.96
CA THR A 87 -9.65 6.55 -14.94
C THR A 87 -8.84 5.33 -14.50
N LYS A 88 -7.52 5.33 -14.75
CA LYS A 88 -6.62 4.22 -14.38
C LYS A 88 -6.11 4.30 -12.93
N MET A 89 -6.15 5.47 -12.31
CA MET A 89 -5.63 5.70 -10.97
C MET A 89 -6.60 5.28 -9.87
N THR A 90 -7.90 5.24 -10.16
CA THR A 90 -8.95 4.87 -9.22
C THR A 90 -9.49 3.48 -9.52
N CYS A 91 -9.93 2.77 -8.50
CA CYS A 91 -10.41 1.40 -8.62
C CYS A 91 -11.83 1.31 -9.21
N HIS A 92 -12.67 2.33 -9.01
CA HIS A 92 -14.01 2.41 -9.60
C HIS A 92 -14.09 3.22 -10.90
N GLY A 93 -13.05 3.98 -11.23
CA GLY A 93 -13.02 4.86 -12.39
C GLY A 93 -13.96 6.06 -12.21
N HIS A 94 -13.43 7.21 -11.79
CA HIS A 94 -14.27 8.41 -11.71
C HIS A 94 -14.66 8.89 -13.12
N HIS A 95 -15.94 8.74 -13.46
CA HIS A 95 -16.51 9.13 -14.75
C HIS A 95 -17.02 10.58 -14.80
N ASP A 96 -17.16 11.23 -13.65
CA ASP A 96 -17.78 12.56 -13.52
C ASP A 96 -16.76 13.71 -13.43
N LEU A 97 -15.47 13.45 -13.67
CA LEU A 97 -14.51 14.53 -13.75
C LEU A 97 -14.76 15.34 -15.03
N PRO A 98 -14.72 16.69 -14.96
CA PRO A 98 -14.88 17.53 -16.13
C PRO A 98 -13.88 17.07 -17.20
N ALA A 99 -14.35 16.86 -18.42
CA ALA A 99 -13.48 16.49 -19.53
C ALA A 99 -12.27 17.42 -19.53
N ALA A 100 -11.08 16.85 -19.40
CA ALA A 100 -9.85 17.60 -19.60
C ALA A 100 -9.99 18.27 -20.96
N ASP A 101 -9.82 19.59 -21.03
CA ASP A 101 -9.94 20.45 -22.20
C ASP A 101 -8.80 20.19 -23.23
N GLY A 102 -8.35 18.94 -23.34
CA GLY A 102 -7.16 18.50 -24.04
C GLY A 102 -5.86 18.69 -23.24
N GLU A 103 -5.86 19.51 -22.19
CA GLU A 103 -4.64 19.95 -21.49
C GLU A 103 -4.29 19.17 -20.22
N GLY A 104 -5.12 18.21 -19.82
CA GLY A 104 -4.91 17.38 -18.61
C GLY A 104 -5.38 18.03 -17.31
N LEU A 105 -5.25 17.29 -16.21
CA LEU A 105 -5.64 17.72 -14.86
C LEU A 105 -4.40 17.81 -13.96
N GLN A 106 -4.36 18.78 -13.05
CA GLN A 106 -3.27 18.84 -12.08
C GLN A 106 -3.56 17.87 -10.93
N PHE A 107 -2.51 17.28 -10.36
CA PHE A 107 -2.63 16.36 -9.24
C PHE A 107 -1.59 16.61 -8.16
N TYR A 108 -1.93 16.16 -6.97
CA TYR A 108 -1.04 15.97 -5.84
C TYR A 108 -1.23 14.55 -5.30
N ALA A 109 -0.13 13.91 -4.95
CA ALA A 109 -0.12 12.60 -4.33
C ALA A 109 0.99 12.52 -3.30
N ALA A 110 0.65 12.17 -2.06
CA ALA A 110 1.65 11.94 -1.03
C ALA A 110 1.31 10.71 -0.21
N GLY A 111 2.34 9.91 0.11
CA GLY A 111 2.15 8.69 0.88
C GLY A 111 3.43 8.11 1.41
N LEU A 112 3.25 7.17 2.35
CA LEU A 112 4.28 6.29 2.87
C LEU A 112 4.01 4.89 2.34
N SER A 113 5.03 4.25 1.76
CA SER A 113 4.99 2.87 1.33
C SER A 113 6.21 2.14 1.87
N MET A 114 6.01 0.90 2.33
CA MET A 114 7.12 0.06 2.76
C MET A 114 6.93 -1.40 2.39
N VAL A 115 8.07 -2.07 2.26
CA VAL A 115 8.15 -3.52 2.21
C VAL A 115 9.37 -3.94 3.02
N ILE A 116 9.17 -4.93 3.90
CA ILE A 116 10.24 -5.50 4.73
C ILE A 116 10.33 -7.00 4.47
N HIS A 117 11.52 -7.47 4.14
CA HIS A 117 11.85 -8.88 3.93
C HIS A 117 12.84 -9.36 5.01
N PRO A 118 12.36 -10.04 6.06
CA PRO A 118 13.23 -10.68 7.04
C PRO A 118 14.11 -11.76 6.41
N ARG A 119 15.30 -11.95 6.99
CA ARG A 119 16.26 -13.01 6.63
C ARG A 119 15.76 -14.38 7.07
N ASN A 120 15.14 -14.47 8.23
CA ASN A 120 14.63 -15.74 8.79
C ASN A 120 13.31 -16.17 8.10
N PRO A 121 13.19 -17.40 7.57
CA PRO A 121 11.96 -17.92 6.98
C PRO A 121 10.74 -17.90 7.91
N MET A 122 10.95 -17.94 9.23
CA MET A 122 9.88 -17.90 10.22
C MET A 122 9.32 -16.49 10.42
N ALA A 123 10.06 -15.46 10.04
CA ALA A 123 9.63 -14.07 10.12
C ALA A 123 8.96 -13.64 8.80
N PRO A 124 7.70 -13.15 8.85
CA PRO A 124 6.95 -12.85 7.64
C PRO A 124 7.45 -11.58 6.93
N THR A 125 7.39 -11.59 5.59
CA THR A 125 7.44 -10.34 4.83
C THR A 125 6.19 -9.52 5.15
N VAL A 126 6.32 -8.19 5.21
CA VAL A 126 5.17 -7.30 5.41
C VAL A 126 5.22 -6.15 4.42
N HIS A 127 4.03 -5.69 4.03
CA HIS A 127 3.84 -4.50 3.23
C HIS A 127 2.87 -3.56 3.94
N LEU A 128 3.10 -2.26 3.81
CA LEU A 128 2.18 -1.22 4.24
C LEU A 128 2.20 -0.06 3.23
N ASN A 129 1.03 0.53 3.04
CA ASN A 129 0.87 1.77 2.30
C ASN A 129 -0.22 2.64 2.93
N TYR A 130 0.02 3.94 3.07
CA TYR A 130 -1.02 4.94 3.30
C TYR A 130 -0.72 6.14 2.41
N ARG A 131 -1.71 6.55 1.62
CA ARG A 131 -1.56 7.63 0.63
C ARG A 131 -2.82 8.47 0.52
N PHE A 132 -2.60 9.71 0.11
CA PHE A 132 -3.62 10.68 -0.20
C PHE A 132 -3.41 11.19 -1.63
N PHE A 133 -4.50 11.30 -2.38
CA PHE A 133 -4.53 11.86 -3.71
C PHE A 133 -5.51 13.04 -3.75
N GLN A 134 -5.15 14.06 -4.53
CA GLN A 134 -6.00 15.20 -4.81
C GLN A 134 -5.84 15.65 -6.26
N ILE A 135 -6.94 15.93 -6.92
CA ILE A 135 -7.02 16.37 -8.31
C ILE A 135 -7.56 17.81 -8.34
N PHE A 136 -6.96 18.63 -9.18
CA PHE A 136 -7.30 20.04 -9.34
C PHE A 136 -7.61 20.36 -10.80
N ARG A 137 -8.53 21.31 -10.99
CA ARG A 137 -8.67 22.02 -12.27
C ARG A 137 -7.52 23.00 -12.41
N ARG A 138 -6.94 23.08 -13.60
CA ARG A 138 -5.88 24.03 -13.91
C ARG A 138 -6.36 25.48 -13.79
N ALA A 139 -5.53 26.36 -13.23
CA ALA A 139 -5.88 27.77 -13.06
C ALA A 139 -5.87 28.53 -14.40
N PRO A 140 -6.77 29.52 -14.63
CA PRO A 140 -6.82 30.29 -15.88
C PRO A 140 -5.53 31.06 -16.22
N SER A 141 -4.74 31.45 -15.22
CA SER A 141 -3.46 32.15 -15.37
C SER A 141 -2.35 31.29 -15.98
N GLU A 142 -2.47 29.96 -15.95
CA GLU A 142 -1.51 29.02 -16.55
C GLU A 142 -1.80 28.73 -18.03
N ARG A 143 -2.89 29.29 -18.60
CA ARG A 143 -3.30 29.04 -20.00
C ARG A 143 -2.53 29.86 -21.04
N SER A 144 -1.71 30.82 -20.63
CA SER A 144 -1.10 31.83 -21.51
C SER A 144 0.43 31.82 -21.58
N GLY A 145 1.11 30.77 -21.10
CA GLY A 145 2.57 30.67 -21.15
C GLY A 145 3.06 29.24 -21.43
N THR A 146 4.20 29.15 -22.12
CA THR A 146 5.01 27.96 -22.47
C THR A 146 4.76 26.68 -21.68
N ASN A 147 4.75 25.53 -22.37
CA ASN A 147 4.55 24.12 -21.94
C ASN A 147 5.34 23.58 -20.70
N GLU A 148 5.71 24.42 -19.75
CA GLU A 148 6.49 24.09 -18.55
C GLU A 148 5.73 24.49 -17.29
N CYS A 149 4.48 24.03 -17.12
CA CYS A 149 3.73 24.19 -15.88
C CYS A 149 3.87 22.93 -15.00
N GLY A 150 4.95 22.90 -14.23
CA GLY A 150 5.05 22.09 -13.01
C GLY A 150 5.61 23.02 -11.95
N GLY A 151 5.00 23.08 -10.77
CA GLY A 151 5.38 23.97 -9.66
C GLY A 151 4.42 23.77 -8.49
N GLU A 152 4.67 24.40 -7.34
CA GLU A 152 3.68 24.47 -6.25
C GLU A 152 2.33 25.04 -6.73
N GLU A 153 2.36 25.90 -7.75
CA GLU A 153 1.21 26.49 -8.46
C GLU A 153 0.23 25.45 -9.01
N ALA A 154 0.69 24.24 -9.35
CA ALA A 154 -0.15 23.14 -9.83
C ALA A 154 -1.17 22.66 -8.76
N THR A 155 -1.01 23.06 -7.50
CA THR A 155 -1.91 22.69 -6.38
C THR A 155 -2.71 23.88 -5.83
N GLU A 156 -2.71 25.02 -6.54
CA GLU A 156 -3.46 26.24 -6.20
C GLU A 156 -4.79 26.39 -6.94
N GLY A 157 -5.06 25.49 -7.91
CA GLY A 157 -6.32 25.45 -8.65
C GLY A 157 -7.53 24.98 -7.82
N GLU A 158 -8.70 24.93 -8.46
CA GLU A 158 -9.93 24.43 -7.84
C GLU A 158 -9.82 22.91 -7.61
N SER A 159 -9.88 22.48 -6.34
CA SER A 159 -9.90 21.07 -5.95
C SER A 159 -11.18 20.39 -6.48
N LEU A 160 -11.03 19.32 -7.24
CA LEU A 160 -12.14 18.60 -7.88
C LEU A 160 -12.50 17.30 -7.19
N LEU A 161 -11.48 16.55 -6.77
CA LEU A 161 -11.62 15.20 -6.21
C LEU A 161 -10.43 14.92 -5.31
N TRP A 162 -10.66 14.14 -4.25
CA TRP A 162 -9.59 13.58 -3.44
C TRP A 162 -10.04 12.27 -2.80
N TRP A 163 -9.09 11.42 -2.49
CA TRP A 163 -9.34 10.15 -1.80
C TRP A 163 -8.13 9.69 -1.02
N PHE A 164 -8.39 8.77 -0.09
CA PHE A 164 -7.35 8.02 0.60
C PHE A 164 -7.29 6.59 0.06
N GLY A 165 -6.09 6.04 0.04
CA GLY A 165 -5.86 4.63 -0.23
C GLY A 165 -4.79 4.10 0.71
N GLY A 166 -4.78 2.80 0.91
CA GLY A 166 -3.79 2.18 1.77
C GLY A 166 -4.14 0.78 2.22
N GLY A 167 -3.43 0.35 3.24
CA GLY A 167 -3.54 -0.97 3.80
C GLY A 167 -2.23 -1.48 4.40
N ALA A 168 -2.32 -2.64 5.03
CA ALA A 168 -1.19 -3.40 5.49
C ALA A 168 -1.51 -4.88 5.30
N ASP A 169 -0.54 -5.66 4.83
CA ASP A 169 -0.69 -7.09 4.57
C ASP A 169 0.55 -7.88 4.94
N LEU A 170 0.34 -9.12 5.36
CA LEU A 170 1.37 -10.02 5.87
C LEU A 170 1.59 -11.20 4.92
N SER A 171 2.84 -11.45 4.57
CA SER A 171 3.29 -12.48 3.62
C SER A 171 4.26 -13.46 4.29
N PRO A 172 3.76 -14.37 5.16
CA PRO A 172 4.59 -15.41 5.77
C PRO A 172 5.06 -16.45 4.76
N SER A 173 6.24 -17.04 5.01
CA SER A 173 6.60 -18.31 4.36
C SER A 173 6.01 -19.50 5.10
N TYR A 174 6.00 -19.44 6.44
CA TYR A 174 5.33 -20.38 7.32
C TYR A 174 4.22 -19.69 8.10
N VAL A 175 3.05 -20.30 8.12
CA VAL A 175 1.88 -19.75 8.81
C VAL A 175 1.94 -20.12 10.29
N PHE A 176 1.87 -19.10 11.14
CA PHE A 176 1.67 -19.24 12.57
C PHE A 176 0.32 -18.60 12.89
N GLU A 177 -0.66 -19.41 13.30
CA GLU A 177 -2.03 -18.95 13.50
C GLU A 177 -2.09 -17.80 14.51
N GLU A 178 -1.31 -17.87 15.58
CA GLU A 178 -1.31 -16.84 16.61
C GLU A 178 -0.75 -15.49 16.12
N ASP A 179 0.16 -15.49 15.14
CA ASP A 179 0.65 -14.23 14.55
C ASP A 179 -0.36 -13.67 13.54
N CYS A 180 -1.07 -14.55 12.83
CA CYS A 180 -2.10 -14.15 11.89
C CYS A 180 -3.29 -13.52 12.63
N VAL A 181 -3.76 -14.16 13.70
CA VAL A 181 -4.79 -13.63 14.59
C VAL A 181 -4.34 -12.29 15.18
N PHE A 182 -3.16 -12.24 15.81
CA PHE A 182 -2.65 -11.01 16.43
C PHE A 182 -2.56 -9.83 15.44
N PHE A 183 -2.02 -10.06 14.24
CA PHE A 183 -1.92 -9.04 13.21
C PHE A 183 -3.29 -8.52 12.79
N HIS A 184 -4.24 -9.41 12.53
CA HIS A 184 -5.60 -9.04 12.14
C HIS A 184 -6.39 -8.39 13.29
N GLU A 185 -6.13 -8.76 14.55
CA GLU A 185 -6.76 -8.11 15.72
C GLU A 185 -6.39 -6.63 15.79
N LYS A 186 -5.10 -6.33 15.62
CA LYS A 186 -4.60 -4.95 15.60
C LYS A 186 -5.21 -4.13 14.46
N LEU A 187 -5.31 -4.72 13.27
CA LEU A 187 -5.95 -4.07 12.12
C LEU A 187 -7.46 -3.86 12.33
N ARG A 188 -8.15 -4.81 12.97
CA ARG A 188 -9.57 -4.66 13.32
C ARG A 188 -9.75 -3.55 14.35
N GLU A 189 -8.94 -3.52 15.41
CA GLU A 189 -8.98 -2.47 16.43
C GLU A 189 -8.81 -1.07 15.81
N GLN A 190 -7.90 -0.91 14.85
CA GLN A 190 -7.73 0.35 14.09
C GLN A 190 -8.97 0.69 13.26
N CYS A 191 -9.49 -0.28 12.50
CA CYS A 191 -10.69 -0.10 11.71
C CYS A 191 -11.89 0.32 12.57
N ASP A 192 -12.14 -0.40 13.66
CA ASP A 192 -13.31 -0.22 14.52
C ASP A 192 -13.33 1.14 15.23
N ARG A 193 -12.17 1.74 15.50
CA ARG A 193 -12.07 3.13 16.01
C ARG A 193 -12.60 4.17 15.01
N CYS A 194 -12.57 3.86 13.72
CA CYS A 194 -12.95 4.77 12.64
C CYS A 194 -14.35 4.48 12.08
N ASP A 195 -14.61 3.19 11.80
CA ASP A 195 -15.89 2.67 11.31
C ASP A 195 -15.90 1.13 11.47
N PRO A 196 -16.85 0.54 12.22
CA PRO A 196 -16.90 -0.91 12.44
C PRO A 196 -17.11 -1.75 11.17
N LEU A 197 -17.53 -1.12 10.07
CA LEU A 197 -17.67 -1.80 8.78
C LEU A 197 -16.31 -2.02 8.08
N TYR A 198 -15.28 -1.24 8.43
CA TYR A 198 -14.04 -1.17 7.65
C TYR A 198 -13.26 -2.47 7.66
N TYR A 199 -13.08 -3.14 8.81
CA TYR A 199 -12.25 -4.35 8.85
C TYR A 199 -12.79 -5.44 7.92
N ALA A 200 -14.08 -5.77 8.03
CA ALA A 200 -14.71 -6.81 7.20
C ALA A 200 -14.54 -6.51 5.71
N ARG A 201 -14.82 -5.25 5.32
CA ARG A 201 -14.75 -4.78 3.94
C ARG A 201 -13.32 -4.79 3.40
N PHE A 202 -12.40 -4.16 4.13
CA PHE A 202 -11.02 -4.02 3.71
C PHE A 202 -10.25 -5.34 3.74
N LYS A 203 -10.62 -6.26 4.64
CA LYS A 203 -10.07 -7.62 4.66
C LYS A 203 -10.47 -8.40 3.41
N ARG A 204 -11.76 -8.41 3.05
CA ARG A 204 -12.24 -9.07 1.82
C ARG A 204 -11.60 -8.47 0.57
N TRP A 205 -11.43 -7.16 0.55
CA TRP A 205 -10.75 -6.49 -0.54
C TRP A 205 -9.27 -6.88 -0.60
N CYS A 206 -8.58 -6.95 0.55
CA CYS A 206 -7.18 -7.39 0.64
C CYS A 206 -6.98 -8.82 0.09
N ASP A 207 -7.85 -9.76 0.46
CA ASP A 207 -7.80 -11.16 -0.02
C ASP A 207 -7.95 -11.24 -1.55
N ALA A 208 -8.78 -10.39 -2.13
CA ALA A 208 -9.01 -10.34 -3.57
C ALA A 208 -7.88 -9.63 -4.32
N TYR A 209 -7.37 -8.52 -3.77
CA TYR A 209 -6.36 -7.68 -4.42
C TYR A 209 -4.99 -8.36 -4.49
N PHE A 210 -4.51 -8.94 -3.38
CA PHE A 210 -3.17 -9.53 -3.31
C PHE A 210 -3.15 -11.00 -3.77
N ARG A 211 -3.73 -11.28 -4.94
CA ARG A 211 -3.82 -12.64 -5.50
C ARG A 211 -3.01 -12.77 -6.80
N ASN A 212 -2.16 -13.79 -6.86
CA ASN A 212 -1.53 -14.20 -8.10
C ASN A 212 -2.53 -15.00 -8.95
N HIS A 213 -3.27 -14.33 -9.85
CA HIS A 213 -4.34 -14.97 -10.64
C HIS A 213 -3.87 -16.18 -11.46
N HIS A 214 -2.67 -16.11 -12.03
CA HIS A 214 -2.08 -17.20 -12.81
C HIS A 214 -1.61 -18.40 -11.95
N ARG A 215 -1.54 -18.24 -10.62
CA ARG A 215 -1.24 -19.31 -9.65
C ARG A 215 -2.48 -19.75 -8.86
N ASN A 216 -3.54 -18.94 -8.89
CA ASN A 216 -4.72 -19.07 -8.04
C ASN A 216 -4.37 -19.14 -6.53
N GLU A 217 -3.47 -18.27 -6.06
CA GLU A 217 -3.09 -18.16 -4.65
C GLU A 217 -2.87 -16.70 -4.24
N GLY A 218 -3.13 -16.40 -2.97
CA GLY A 218 -2.75 -15.15 -2.33
C GLY A 218 -1.23 -15.03 -2.19
N ARG A 219 -0.75 -13.78 -2.17
CA ARG A 219 0.65 -13.45 -1.86
C ARG A 219 1.01 -13.86 -0.42
N GLY A 220 0.05 -13.76 0.48
CA GLY A 220 0.18 -14.02 1.91
C GLY A 220 -1.16 -14.32 2.58
N ILE A 221 -1.29 -13.92 3.85
CA ILE A 221 -2.49 -14.15 4.68
C ILE A 221 -3.47 -12.96 4.70
N GLY A 222 -3.23 -11.98 3.83
CA GLY A 222 -4.03 -10.76 3.73
C GLY A 222 -3.72 -9.76 4.84
N GLY A 223 -4.73 -9.00 5.21
CA GLY A 223 -4.65 -7.85 6.10
C GLY A 223 -5.82 -6.92 5.79
N ILE A 224 -5.56 -5.63 5.62
CA ILE A 224 -6.56 -4.67 5.12
C ILE A 224 -6.05 -4.00 3.85
N PHE A 225 -6.95 -3.77 2.89
CA PHE A 225 -6.71 -2.96 1.70
C PHE A 225 -7.92 -2.10 1.42
N PHE A 226 -7.68 -0.84 1.11
CA PHE A 226 -8.70 0.11 0.69
C PHE A 226 -8.13 1.08 -0.34
N ASP A 227 -9.00 1.52 -1.22
CA ASP A 227 -8.73 2.57 -2.20
C ASP A 227 -9.99 3.40 -2.35
N ASP A 228 -9.84 4.57 -2.96
CA ASP A 228 -10.95 5.49 -3.22
C ASP A 228 -11.80 5.80 -1.97
N LEU A 229 -11.18 5.80 -0.78
CA LEU A 229 -11.90 6.10 0.45
C LEU A 229 -12.29 7.59 0.43
N ASN A 230 -13.61 7.84 0.40
CA ASN A 230 -14.28 9.14 0.30
C ASN A 230 -14.56 9.71 -1.10
N GLU A 231 -14.93 8.88 -2.07
CA GLU A 231 -15.26 9.31 -3.45
C GLU A 231 -16.28 10.45 -3.56
N ASN A 232 -17.22 10.56 -2.62
CA ASN A 232 -18.26 11.59 -2.64
C ASN A 232 -17.89 12.87 -1.89
N MET A 233 -16.69 12.93 -1.28
CA MET A 233 -16.14 14.10 -0.57
C MET A 233 -17.04 14.65 0.55
N THR A 234 -17.99 13.86 1.05
CA THR A 234 -18.95 14.28 2.09
C THR A 234 -18.45 14.06 3.51
N VAL A 235 -17.33 13.33 3.66
CA VAL A 235 -16.66 13.11 4.95
C VAL A 235 -15.45 14.02 5.07
N SER A 236 -15.24 14.59 6.26
CA SER A 236 -14.08 15.45 6.54
C SER A 236 -12.76 14.71 6.32
N PRO A 237 -11.77 15.32 5.65
CA PRO A 237 -10.44 14.73 5.45
C PRO A 237 -9.70 14.47 6.76
N GLU A 238 -10.02 15.18 7.84
CA GLU A 238 -9.42 14.94 9.16
C GLU A 238 -9.73 13.53 9.69
N LYS A 239 -10.89 12.96 9.35
CA LYS A 239 -11.22 11.58 9.75
C LYS A 239 -10.21 10.59 9.15
N PHE A 240 -9.86 10.76 7.88
CA PHE A 240 -8.94 9.85 7.20
C PHE A 240 -7.48 10.15 7.50
N PHE A 241 -7.14 11.42 7.80
CA PHE A 241 -5.87 11.78 8.39
C PHE A 241 -5.62 10.98 9.66
N ALA A 242 -6.56 11.05 10.62
CA ALA A 242 -6.46 10.34 11.89
C ALA A 242 -6.43 8.81 11.70
N PHE A 243 -7.24 8.28 10.77
CA PHE A 243 -7.24 6.85 10.46
C PHE A 243 -5.91 6.35 9.90
N ALA A 244 -5.26 7.12 9.03
CA ALA A 244 -3.96 6.75 8.47
C ALA A 244 -2.81 6.91 9.48
N GLU A 245 -2.84 7.97 10.30
CA GLU A 245 -1.89 8.14 11.41
C GLU A 245 -1.97 6.98 12.41
N ASP A 246 -3.19 6.62 12.84
CA ASP A 246 -3.45 5.45 13.67
C ASP A 246 -2.99 4.14 13.00
N GLY A 247 -3.15 4.03 11.69
CA GLY A 247 -2.68 2.87 10.92
C GLY A 247 -1.18 2.71 10.84
N LEU A 248 -0.44 3.82 10.74
CA LEU A 248 1.03 3.80 10.77
C LEU A 248 1.56 3.42 12.16
N GLN A 249 0.88 3.85 13.23
CA GLN A 249 1.19 3.39 14.60
C GLN A 249 0.83 1.91 14.80
N THR A 250 -0.38 1.52 14.39
CA THR A 250 -0.89 0.15 14.49
C THR A 250 0.04 -0.84 13.79
N PHE A 251 0.66 -0.46 12.68
CA PHE A 251 1.67 -1.28 12.03
C PHE A 251 2.86 -1.61 12.93
N ILE A 252 3.41 -0.62 13.63
CA ILE A 252 4.53 -0.83 14.56
C ILE A 252 4.10 -1.83 15.63
N ASP A 253 2.92 -1.60 16.22
CA ASP A 253 2.37 -2.41 17.30
C ASP A 253 2.00 -3.84 16.85
N ALA A 254 1.67 -4.04 15.58
CA ALA A 254 1.31 -5.33 15.01
C ALA A 254 2.52 -6.13 14.50
N TYR A 255 3.46 -5.48 13.82
CA TYR A 255 4.54 -6.19 13.12
C TYR A 255 5.79 -6.39 13.98
N ILE A 256 6.20 -5.39 14.78
CA ILE A 256 7.44 -5.48 15.56
C ILE A 256 7.41 -6.65 16.56
N PRO A 257 6.32 -6.91 17.30
CA PRO A 257 6.25 -8.08 18.19
C PRO A 257 6.39 -9.41 17.44
N ILE A 258 5.78 -9.53 16.25
CA ILE A 258 5.91 -10.72 15.40
C ILE A 258 7.37 -10.89 14.96
N LEU A 259 8.01 -9.82 14.48
CA LEU A 259 9.40 -9.86 14.04
C LEU A 259 10.34 -10.30 15.18
N ILE A 260 10.19 -9.71 16.37
CA ILE A 260 10.99 -10.08 17.56
C ILE A 260 10.80 -11.56 17.91
N LYS A 261 9.56 -12.06 17.89
CA LYS A 261 9.23 -13.45 18.23
C LYS A 261 9.83 -14.47 17.24
N ARG A 262 9.97 -14.09 15.97
CA ARG A 262 10.34 -15.00 14.88
C ARG A 262 11.78 -14.93 14.41
N LYS A 263 12.45 -13.79 14.56
CA LYS A 263 13.76 -13.51 13.94
C LYS A 263 14.88 -14.51 14.30
N ASP A 264 14.86 -15.07 15.51
CA ASP A 264 15.93 -15.94 16.01
C ASP A 264 15.57 -17.44 15.97
N GLN A 265 14.41 -17.81 15.42
CA GLN A 265 14.00 -19.21 15.37
C GLN A 265 14.92 -20.03 14.45
N PRO A 266 15.35 -21.24 14.84
CA PRO A 266 16.18 -22.07 13.98
C PRO A 266 15.40 -22.49 12.74
N PHE A 267 16.09 -22.56 11.60
CA PHE A 267 15.51 -23.03 10.35
C PHE A 267 16.49 -23.96 9.60
N THR A 268 15.95 -24.83 8.76
CA THR A 268 16.72 -25.71 7.88
C THR A 268 16.94 -25.09 6.50
N GLU A 269 17.86 -25.65 5.74
CA GLU A 269 18.09 -25.22 4.34
C GLU A 269 16.83 -25.41 3.48
N SER A 270 16.07 -26.49 3.68
CA SER A 270 14.79 -26.70 2.97
C SER A 270 13.79 -25.59 3.26
N GLN A 271 13.74 -25.10 4.50
CA GLN A 271 12.87 -23.99 4.88
C GLN A 271 13.33 -22.66 4.29
N LYS A 272 14.65 -22.46 4.15
CA LYS A 272 15.19 -21.29 3.43
C LYS A 272 14.86 -21.35 1.94
N ILE A 273 14.96 -22.52 1.30
CA ILE A 273 14.54 -22.72 -0.10
C ILE A 273 13.05 -22.39 -0.27
N TRP A 274 12.19 -22.87 0.63
CA TRP A 274 10.76 -22.54 0.60
C TRP A 274 10.51 -21.03 0.70
N GLN A 275 11.21 -20.32 1.60
CA GLN A 275 11.15 -18.86 1.66
C GLN A 275 11.50 -18.21 0.32
N GLN A 276 12.52 -18.72 -0.38
CA GLN A 276 12.90 -18.19 -1.69
C GLN A 276 11.84 -18.46 -2.77
N ILE A 277 11.17 -19.61 -2.74
CA ILE A 277 10.03 -19.93 -3.62
C ILE A 277 8.86 -18.97 -3.34
N ARG A 278 8.52 -18.72 -2.06
CA ARG A 278 7.48 -17.77 -1.67
C ARG A 278 7.82 -16.34 -2.05
N ARG A 279 9.09 -15.93 -1.94
CA ARG A 279 9.56 -14.63 -2.45
C ARG A 279 9.47 -14.53 -3.97
N GLY A 280 9.65 -15.63 -4.71
CA GLY A 280 9.36 -15.68 -6.14
C GLY A 280 7.90 -15.32 -6.45
N ARG A 281 6.95 -15.78 -5.63
CA ARG A 281 5.52 -15.40 -5.73
C ARG A 281 5.26 -13.93 -5.39
N TYR A 282 6.03 -13.37 -4.47
CA TYR A 282 5.98 -11.95 -4.15
C TYR A 282 6.41 -11.10 -5.35
N VAL A 283 7.52 -11.49 -6.00
CA VAL A 283 8.02 -10.85 -7.23
C VAL A 283 7.02 -11.00 -8.38
N GLU A 284 6.44 -12.20 -8.59
CA GLU A 284 5.40 -12.43 -9.59
C GLU A 284 4.22 -11.44 -9.41
N PHE A 285 3.76 -11.24 -8.18
CA PHE A 285 2.67 -10.30 -7.91
C PHE A 285 3.05 -8.86 -8.25
N ASN A 286 4.18 -8.38 -7.73
CA ASN A 286 4.58 -6.98 -7.89
C ASN A 286 4.85 -6.61 -9.36
N LEU A 287 5.37 -7.54 -10.17
CA LEU A 287 5.67 -7.26 -11.57
C LEU A 287 4.48 -7.51 -12.51
N VAL A 288 3.61 -8.49 -12.19
CA VAL A 288 2.52 -8.90 -13.10
C VAL A 288 1.19 -8.26 -12.76
N HIS A 289 0.87 -8.03 -11.47
CA HIS A 289 -0.46 -7.62 -11.02
C HIS A 289 -0.48 -6.21 -10.45
N ASP A 290 0.47 -5.88 -9.57
CA ASP A 290 0.45 -4.65 -8.78
C ASP A 290 0.28 -3.36 -9.62
N ARG A 291 -0.83 -2.65 -9.36
CA ARG A 291 -1.19 -1.41 -10.06
C ARG A 291 -0.18 -0.30 -9.76
N GLY A 292 0.30 -0.21 -8.52
CA GLY A 292 1.25 0.82 -8.09
C GLY A 292 2.58 0.73 -8.84
N THR A 293 3.15 -0.47 -8.91
CA THR A 293 4.40 -0.74 -9.64
C THR A 293 4.26 -0.47 -11.14
N LYS A 294 3.19 -0.96 -11.78
CA LYS A 294 2.94 -0.71 -13.21
C LYS A 294 2.79 0.78 -13.52
N PHE A 295 2.01 1.51 -12.72
CA PHE A 295 1.83 2.94 -12.89
C PHE A 295 3.15 3.69 -12.73
N GLY A 296 3.94 3.33 -11.71
CA GLY A 296 5.26 3.91 -11.47
C GLY A 296 6.20 3.80 -12.67
N PHE A 297 6.22 2.66 -13.37
CA PHE A 297 7.01 2.48 -14.60
C PHE A 297 6.52 3.28 -15.80
N GLN A 298 5.22 3.54 -15.87
CA GLN A 298 4.62 4.27 -16.98
C GLN A 298 4.75 5.79 -16.85
N VAL A 299 4.94 6.30 -15.62
CA VAL A 299 5.07 7.73 -15.35
C VAL A 299 6.51 8.20 -15.59
N PRO A 300 6.74 9.15 -16.53
CA PRO A 300 8.07 9.71 -16.76
C PRO A 300 8.67 10.38 -15.52
N GLY A 301 9.98 10.20 -15.33
CA GLY A 301 10.73 10.77 -14.20
C GLY A 301 10.44 10.11 -12.85
N SER A 302 9.76 8.95 -12.81
CA SER A 302 9.67 8.13 -11.61
C SER A 302 11.04 7.54 -11.23
N ARG A 303 11.34 7.52 -9.93
CA ARG A 303 12.57 6.89 -9.42
C ARG A 303 12.41 5.38 -9.38
N ILE A 304 12.88 4.69 -10.42
CA ILE A 304 12.74 3.24 -10.59
C ILE A 304 13.30 2.46 -9.38
N GLU A 305 14.44 2.87 -8.84
CA GLU A 305 15.04 2.26 -7.64
C GLU A 305 14.16 2.35 -6.39
N SER A 306 13.33 3.40 -6.27
CA SER A 306 12.36 3.51 -5.17
C SER A 306 11.17 2.57 -5.37
N ILE A 307 10.76 2.32 -6.63
CA ILE A 307 9.66 1.42 -6.95
C ILE A 307 10.09 -0.04 -6.71
N LEU A 308 11.28 -0.41 -7.16
CA LEU A 308 11.82 -1.77 -7.10
C LEU A 308 12.35 -2.17 -5.72
N ILE A 309 12.31 -1.27 -4.73
CA ILE A 309 12.67 -1.60 -3.35
C ILE A 309 11.80 -2.72 -2.77
N SER A 310 10.58 -2.86 -3.29
CA SER A 310 9.62 -3.90 -2.92
C SER A 310 10.06 -5.30 -3.32
N LEU A 311 11.06 -5.45 -4.19
CA LEU A 311 11.61 -6.75 -4.56
C LEU A 311 12.61 -7.22 -3.50
N PRO A 312 12.55 -8.50 -3.07
CA PRO A 312 13.50 -9.06 -2.11
C PRO A 312 14.93 -9.11 -2.68
N LEU A 313 15.93 -9.26 -1.81
CA LEU A 313 17.33 -9.37 -2.24
C LEU A 313 17.55 -10.63 -3.08
N THR A 314 16.91 -11.74 -2.68
CA THR A 314 16.92 -13.00 -3.44
C THR A 314 15.52 -13.59 -3.53
N ALA A 315 15.27 -14.29 -4.63
CA ALA A 315 14.07 -15.08 -4.90
C ALA A 315 14.43 -16.28 -5.77
N ARG A 316 13.56 -17.31 -5.81
CA ARG A 316 13.82 -18.55 -6.53
C ARG A 316 12.61 -19.04 -7.29
N TRP A 317 12.85 -19.58 -8.48
CA TRP A 317 11.87 -20.27 -9.31
C TRP A 317 12.41 -21.65 -9.67
N GLU A 318 11.62 -22.68 -9.36
CA GLU A 318 11.93 -24.06 -9.73
C GLU A 318 10.81 -24.64 -10.58
N TYR A 319 11.19 -25.34 -11.65
CA TYR A 319 10.25 -26.03 -12.51
C TYR A 319 9.61 -27.20 -11.75
N GLN A 320 8.28 -27.21 -11.67
CA GLN A 320 7.50 -28.23 -10.95
C GLN A 320 7.96 -28.48 -9.50
N PHE A 321 8.28 -27.42 -8.75
CA PHE A 321 8.59 -27.52 -7.32
C PHE A 321 7.52 -28.35 -6.59
N LYS A 322 7.94 -29.46 -5.97
CA LYS A 322 7.03 -30.37 -5.26
C LYS A 322 7.06 -30.07 -3.77
N ILE A 323 5.89 -29.73 -3.23
CA ILE A 323 5.71 -29.57 -1.79
C ILE A 323 5.50 -30.96 -1.18
N GLU A 324 6.22 -31.25 -0.09
CA GLU A 324 6.11 -32.52 0.63
C GLU A 324 4.74 -32.63 1.33
N LYS A 325 4.09 -33.79 1.23
CA LYS A 325 2.78 -34.01 1.86
C LYS A 325 2.90 -34.06 3.39
N GLY A 326 1.98 -33.41 4.09
CA GLY A 326 1.97 -33.30 5.55
C GLY A 326 3.00 -32.32 6.11
N SER A 327 3.70 -31.58 5.25
CA SER A 327 4.68 -30.57 5.63
C SER A 327 4.02 -29.24 6.03
N LYS A 328 4.76 -28.37 6.72
CA LYS A 328 4.27 -27.02 7.06
C LYS A 328 4.15 -26.12 5.82
N GLU A 329 4.90 -26.43 4.77
CA GLU A 329 4.84 -25.79 3.47
C GLU A 329 3.51 -26.10 2.78
N GLU A 330 3.04 -27.35 2.87
CA GLU A 330 1.71 -27.73 2.36
C GLU A 330 0.60 -27.02 3.13
N GLU A 331 0.71 -26.97 4.46
CA GLU A 331 -0.23 -26.24 5.32
C GLU A 331 -0.32 -24.76 4.94
N ALA A 332 0.84 -24.08 4.84
CA ALA A 332 0.91 -22.69 4.41
C ALA A 332 0.32 -22.49 3.01
N GLN A 333 0.65 -23.36 2.07
CA GLN A 333 0.15 -23.29 0.69
C GLN A 333 -1.38 -23.37 0.63
N ARG A 334 -2.02 -24.21 1.46
CA ARG A 334 -3.50 -24.31 1.51
C ARG A 334 -4.14 -22.99 1.93
N VAL A 335 -3.57 -22.31 2.94
CA VAL A 335 -4.04 -21.00 3.39
C VAL A 335 -3.91 -19.94 2.30
N PHE A 336 -2.86 -20.01 1.47
CA PHE A 336 -2.70 -19.06 0.36
C PHE A 336 -3.69 -19.34 -0.78
N VAL A 337 -4.04 -20.60 -1.05
CA VAL A 337 -5.04 -20.93 -2.08
C VAL A 337 -6.45 -20.53 -1.62
N GLU A 338 -6.78 -20.83 -0.36
CA GLU A 338 -8.09 -20.61 0.26
C GLU A 338 -7.96 -19.61 1.43
N PRO A 339 -8.21 -18.31 1.19
CA PRO A 339 -8.16 -17.30 2.24
C PRO A 339 -9.05 -17.67 3.42
N ARG A 340 -8.52 -17.49 4.64
CA ARG A 340 -9.24 -17.78 5.88
C ARG A 340 -9.66 -16.51 6.59
N ASP A 341 -10.72 -16.61 7.37
CA ASP A 341 -11.10 -15.56 8.31
C ASP A 341 -10.36 -15.81 9.62
N TRP A 342 -9.32 -15.01 9.87
CA TRP A 342 -8.51 -15.09 11.10
C TRP A 342 -9.28 -14.62 12.33
N LEU A 343 -10.31 -13.79 12.11
CA LEU A 343 -11.25 -13.32 13.11
C LEU A 343 -12.67 -13.52 12.59
N PRO A 344 -13.67 -13.67 13.48
CA PRO A 344 -15.07 -13.66 13.06
C PRO A 344 -15.40 -12.39 12.25
N ILE A 345 -16.04 -12.57 11.09
CA ILE A 345 -16.54 -11.49 10.24
C ILE A 345 -18.07 -11.49 10.33
N ASP A 346 -18.64 -10.36 10.71
CA ASP A 346 -20.08 -10.14 10.58
C ASP A 346 -20.42 -9.89 9.11
N ASN A 347 -21.16 -10.82 8.49
CA ASN A 347 -21.56 -10.70 7.08
C ASN A 347 -22.51 -9.52 6.84
N ALA A 348 -23.21 -9.01 7.86
CA ALA A 348 -23.99 -7.79 7.74
C ALA A 348 -23.10 -6.58 7.40
N HIS A 349 -21.83 -6.59 7.82
CA HIS A 349 -20.89 -5.51 7.50
C HIS A 349 -20.50 -5.49 6.01
N LEU A 350 -20.75 -6.59 5.28
CA LEU A 350 -20.47 -6.71 3.85
C LEU A 350 -21.67 -6.34 2.98
N GLU A 351 -22.84 -6.08 3.57
CA GLU A 351 -24.03 -5.69 2.79
C GLU A 351 -23.79 -4.41 2.00
N GLY A 352 -24.10 -4.47 0.70
CA GLY A 352 -23.90 -3.36 -0.24
C GLY A 352 -22.43 -3.04 -0.56
N PHE A 353 -21.47 -3.79 0.00
CA PHE A 353 -20.06 -3.61 -0.32
C PHE A 353 -19.63 -4.50 -1.48
N SER A 354 -19.16 -3.87 -2.55
CA SER A 354 -18.47 -4.54 -3.64
C SER A 354 -17.03 -4.04 -3.70
N TRP A 355 -16.09 -4.93 -3.96
CA TRP A 355 -14.73 -4.57 -4.30
C TRP A 355 -14.44 -4.96 -5.75
N PRO A 356 -13.59 -4.22 -6.47
CA PRO A 356 -13.19 -4.57 -7.81
C PRO A 356 -12.54 -5.96 -7.81
N THR A 357 -13.15 -6.88 -8.54
CA THR A 357 -12.46 -8.09 -8.99
C THR A 357 -11.78 -7.74 -10.30
N GLU A 358 -10.45 -7.61 -10.29
CA GLU A 358 -9.70 -7.45 -11.55
C GLU A 358 -10.12 -8.57 -12.52
N THR A 359 -10.20 -8.25 -13.81
CA THR A 359 -10.65 -9.18 -14.85
C THR A 359 -9.81 -10.46 -14.81
N GLY A 360 -10.40 -11.55 -14.30
CA GLY A 360 -9.72 -12.84 -14.09
C GLY A 360 -9.77 -13.37 -12.66
N ALA A 361 -10.14 -12.56 -11.67
CA ALA A 361 -10.44 -13.04 -10.32
C ALA A 361 -11.79 -13.78 -10.34
N ARG A 362 -11.76 -15.12 -10.41
CA ARG A 362 -12.97 -15.92 -10.13
C ARG A 362 -13.42 -15.59 -8.71
N ARG A 363 -14.70 -15.28 -8.53
CA ARG A 363 -15.34 -15.35 -7.20
C ARG A 363 -15.11 -16.77 -6.69
N CYS A 364 -14.37 -16.93 -5.60
CA CYS A 364 -14.33 -18.18 -4.85
C CYS A 364 -15.65 -18.37 -4.11
#